data_AF-A0A0A9W6K3-F1
#
_entry.id   AF-A0A0A9W6K3-F1
#
_cell.length_a   1.000
_cell.length_b   1.000
_cell.length_c   1.000
_cell.angle_alpha   90.00
_cell.angle_beta   90.00
_cell.angle_gamma   90.00
#
_symmetry.space_group_name_H-M   'P 1'
#
loop_
_entity.id
_entity.type
_entity.pdbx_description
1 polymer ?
#
loop_
_entity_poly.entity_id
_entity_poly.type
_entity_poly.pdbx_seq_one_letter_code
_entity_poly.pdbx_strand_id
1 'polypeptide(L)'
;MPGVVADPMDRALDILEAQLEELEKKIIGNVQLSDKEGPIADSLVNSHNSLQQAVSSYDSISSVFDRITELGTYLDPVYEDSVADTVMKAKLVLESEPEIRSMLNQLDTLNTMDTNLSPEPYKDIPNLSEKLRKYSEQIIQESTEFEGVNARTRRISEDFNSAMITFDRAINLITSHLSEIEEAGNTKKIDKDID
;
A
#
# COMPACT_ATOMS: atom_id res chain seq x y z
N MET A 1 103.80 66.36 -7.88
CA MET A 1 102.33 66.39 -8.01
C MET A 1 101.76 65.25 -7.20
N PRO A 2 100.65 65.48 -6.50
CA PRO A 2 100.20 64.68 -5.36
C PRO A 2 99.33 63.48 -5.79
N GLY A 3 99.17 62.54 -4.87
CA GLY A 3 97.96 61.73 -4.72
C GLY A 3 98.01 60.37 -5.42
N VAL A 4 97.65 59.27 -4.79
CA VAL A 4 97.16 59.00 -3.44
C VAL A 4 97.69 57.61 -3.11
N VAL A 5 98.35 57.48 -1.96
CA VAL A 5 98.62 56.17 -1.36
C VAL A 5 97.25 55.55 -1.17
N ALA A 6 96.86 54.61 -2.03
CA ALA A 6 95.70 53.77 -1.75
C ALA A 6 96.09 53.01 -0.49
N ASP A 7 95.61 53.50 0.64
CA ASP A 7 95.85 52.87 1.92
C ASP A 7 95.43 51.40 1.79
N PRO A 8 96.12 50.46 2.45
CA PRO A 8 95.69 49.06 2.48
C PRO A 8 94.23 48.90 2.98
N MET A 9 93.69 49.95 3.60
CA MET A 9 92.30 50.10 3.99
C MET A 9 91.32 50.24 2.81
N ASP A 10 91.69 50.96 1.72
CA ASP A 10 90.82 51.13 0.53
C ASP A 10 90.64 49.81 -0.23
N ARG A 11 91.70 49.01 -0.38
CA ARG A 11 91.59 47.67 -0.99
C ARG A 11 90.78 46.69 -0.13
N ALA A 12 90.88 46.81 1.18
CA ALA A 12 90.08 46.00 2.10
C ALA A 12 88.59 46.40 2.02
N LEU A 13 88.31 47.69 1.83
CA LEU A 13 86.98 48.22 1.57
C LEU A 13 86.41 47.71 0.25
N ASP A 14 87.17 47.76 -0.85
CA ASP A 14 86.73 47.25 -2.16
C ASP A 14 86.35 45.76 -2.12
N ILE A 15 87.13 44.95 -1.40
CA ILE A 15 86.86 43.51 -1.23
C ILE A 15 85.59 43.30 -0.38
N LEU A 16 85.42 44.10 0.68
CA LEU A 16 84.24 44.02 1.52
C LEU A 16 82.97 44.43 0.75
N GLU A 17 83.07 45.46 -0.08
CA GLU A 17 81.97 45.97 -0.90
C GLU A 17 81.56 44.96 -1.98
N ALA A 18 82.54 44.33 -2.65
CA ALA A 18 82.25 43.23 -3.59
C ALA A 18 81.59 42.02 -2.90
N GLN A 19 82.02 41.67 -1.68
CA GLN A 19 81.40 40.60 -0.90
C GLN A 19 80.00 40.97 -0.41
N LEU A 20 79.78 42.24 -0.06
CA LEU A 20 78.48 42.76 0.34
C LEU A 20 77.50 42.69 -0.83
N GLU A 21 77.91 43.14 -2.02
CA GLU A 21 77.11 43.09 -3.24
C GLU A 21 76.74 41.65 -3.62
N GLU A 22 77.67 40.69 -3.46
CA GLU A 22 77.39 39.28 -3.67
C GLU A 22 76.38 38.71 -2.66
N LEU A 23 76.49 39.10 -1.38
CA LEU A 23 75.55 38.71 -0.34
C LEU A 23 74.16 39.31 -0.56
N GLU A 24 74.08 40.59 -0.88
CA GLU A 24 72.81 41.29 -1.17
C GLU A 24 72.11 40.64 -2.36
N LYS A 25 72.83 40.38 -3.44
CA LYS A 25 72.29 39.68 -4.61
C LYS A 25 71.78 38.28 -4.28
N LYS A 26 72.41 37.58 -3.35
CA LYS A 26 72.04 36.21 -2.97
C LYS A 26 70.83 36.15 -2.03
N ILE A 27 70.71 37.11 -1.12
CA ILE A 27 69.67 37.13 -0.08
C ILE A 27 68.40 37.84 -0.56
N ILE A 28 68.57 38.99 -1.23
CA ILE A 28 67.49 39.89 -1.60
C ILE A 28 67.09 39.69 -3.08
N GLY A 29 68.04 39.28 -3.92
CA GLY A 29 67.83 39.23 -5.36
C GLY A 29 67.59 40.62 -5.96
N ASN A 30 66.90 40.70 -7.10
CA ASN A 30 66.71 41.93 -7.87
C ASN A 30 65.54 42.81 -7.38
N VAL A 31 65.15 42.69 -6.11
CA VAL A 31 63.96 43.34 -5.53
C VAL A 31 64.40 44.45 -4.59
N GLN A 32 63.83 45.65 -4.74
CA GLN A 32 64.08 46.75 -3.80
C GLN A 32 63.37 46.44 -2.47
N LEU A 33 64.13 46.18 -1.40
CA LEU A 33 63.56 46.02 -0.06
C LEU A 33 62.86 47.33 0.34
N SER A 34 61.59 47.22 0.66
CA SER A 34 60.87 48.25 1.40
C SER A 34 61.14 48.03 2.89
N ASP A 35 61.34 49.10 3.68
CA ASP A 35 61.56 49.09 5.15
C ASP A 35 60.45 48.39 5.98
N LYS A 36 59.46 47.78 5.31
CA LYS A 36 58.35 47.03 5.91
C LYS A 36 58.52 45.52 5.86
N GLU A 37 59.57 44.99 5.22
CA GLU A 37 59.81 43.55 5.18
C GLU A 37 60.54 43.13 6.46
N GLY A 38 59.85 42.33 7.30
CA GLY A 38 60.43 41.79 8.53
C GLY A 38 61.62 40.85 8.26
N PRO A 39 62.30 40.37 9.32
CA PRO A 39 63.47 39.52 9.18
C PRO A 39 63.18 38.33 8.25
N ILE A 40 64.03 38.10 7.24
CA ILE A 40 63.88 36.98 6.30
C ILE A 40 63.85 35.64 7.04
N ALA A 41 64.56 35.56 8.17
CA ALA A 41 64.51 34.43 9.09
C ALA A 41 63.08 34.15 9.60
N ASP A 42 62.32 35.19 9.97
CA ASP A 42 60.95 35.03 10.45
C ASP A 42 60.01 34.64 9.31
N SER A 43 60.22 35.17 8.09
CA SER A 43 59.46 34.76 6.90
C SER A 43 59.71 33.29 6.54
N LEU A 44 60.96 32.84 6.64
CA LEU A 44 61.32 31.44 6.41
C LEU A 44 60.71 30.52 7.47
N VAL A 45 60.77 30.92 8.74
CA VAL A 45 60.14 30.18 9.85
C VAL A 45 58.62 30.11 9.66
N ASN A 46 57.97 31.22 9.28
CA ASN A 46 56.54 31.25 9.01
C ASN A 46 56.14 30.38 7.81
N SER A 47 56.96 30.39 6.75
CA SER A 47 56.76 29.53 5.58
C SER A 47 56.95 28.06 5.95
N HIS A 48 57.95 27.74 6.77
CA HIS A 48 58.19 26.39 7.27
C HIS A 48 57.04 25.90 8.17
N ASN A 49 56.56 26.74 9.09
CA ASN A 49 55.42 26.43 9.94
C ASN A 49 54.13 26.24 9.12
N SER A 50 53.92 27.06 8.10
CA SER A 50 52.76 26.93 7.20
C SER A 50 52.83 25.62 6.39
N LEU A 51 54.03 25.23 5.93
CA LEU A 51 54.24 23.95 5.26
C LEU A 51 54.03 22.76 6.22
N GLN A 52 54.54 22.83 7.45
CA GLN A 52 54.28 21.79 8.46
C GLN A 52 52.81 21.67 8.79
N GLN A 53 52.08 22.79 8.91
CA GLN A 53 50.65 22.79 9.15
C GLN A 53 49.87 22.20 7.96
N ALA A 54 50.30 22.50 6.73
CA ALA A 54 49.73 21.90 5.52
C ALA A 54 49.96 20.39 5.43
N VAL A 55 51.17 19.92 5.78
CA VAL A 55 51.49 18.48 5.83
C VAL A 55 50.72 17.78 6.94
N SER A 56 50.69 18.36 8.15
CA SER A 56 49.95 17.81 9.28
C SER A 56 48.44 17.74 9.02
N SER A 57 47.87 18.76 8.38
CA SER A 57 46.47 18.73 7.96
C SER A 57 46.22 17.67 6.89
N TYR A 58 47.11 17.50 5.92
CA TYR A 58 47.02 16.43 4.92
C TYR A 58 47.05 15.03 5.56
N ASP A 59 47.97 14.78 6.48
CA ASP A 59 48.08 13.51 7.19
C ASP A 59 46.81 13.22 8.02
N SER A 60 46.24 14.25 8.67
CA SER A 60 44.98 14.11 9.40
C SER A 60 43.79 13.82 8.47
N ILE A 61 43.74 14.43 7.29
CA ILE A 61 42.70 14.18 6.29
C ILE A 61 42.84 12.77 5.72
N SER A 62 44.07 12.32 5.45
CA SER A 62 44.36 10.96 5.00
C SER A 62 43.90 9.94 6.04
N SER A 63 44.23 10.14 7.31
CA SER A 63 43.79 9.25 8.40
C SER A 63 42.27 9.19 8.55
N VAL A 64 41.57 10.32 8.37
CA VAL A 64 40.11 10.35 8.37
C VAL A 64 39.55 9.60 7.16
N PHE A 65 40.15 9.74 5.99
CA PHE A 65 39.73 9.05 4.77
C PHE A 65 39.94 7.53 4.86
N ASP A 66 41.07 7.09 5.42
CA ASP A 66 41.34 5.67 5.70
C ASP A 66 40.30 5.11 6.67
N ARG A 67 39.94 5.88 7.70
CA ARG A 67 38.92 5.48 8.68
C ARG A 67 37.50 5.46 8.11
N ILE A 68 37.17 6.35 7.18
CA ILE A 68 35.90 6.32 6.43
C ILE A 68 35.84 5.07 5.55
N THR A 69 36.94 4.73 4.90
CA THR A 69 37.05 3.52 4.07
C THR A 69 36.87 2.27 4.93
N GLU A 70 37.51 2.24 6.10
CA GLU A 70 37.36 1.16 7.10
C GLU A 70 35.91 1.04 7.60
N LEU A 71 35.26 2.18 7.91
CA LEU A 71 33.85 2.22 8.29
C LEU A 71 32.93 1.71 7.18
N GLY A 72 33.26 2.01 5.92
CA GLY A 72 32.57 1.49 4.74
C GLY A 72 32.62 -0.04 4.68
N THR A 73 33.77 -0.64 5.00
CA THR A 73 33.89 -2.11 5.12
C THR A 73 33.09 -2.69 6.28
N TYR A 74 33.01 -2.01 7.43
CA TYR A 74 32.20 -2.49 8.57
C TYR A 74 30.69 -2.39 8.34
N LEU A 75 30.25 -1.48 7.46
CA LEU A 75 28.86 -1.31 7.05
C LEU A 75 28.46 -2.20 5.86
N ASP A 76 29.40 -2.99 5.32
CA ASP A 76 29.10 -3.95 4.27
C ASP A 76 28.36 -5.17 4.87
N PRO A 77 27.13 -5.49 4.43
CA PRO A 77 26.38 -6.65 4.90
C PRO A 77 27.12 -7.99 4.71
N VAL A 78 28.11 -8.05 3.81
CA VAL A 78 28.96 -9.23 3.60
C VAL A 78 29.98 -9.40 4.74
N TYR A 79 30.46 -8.31 5.34
CA TYR A 79 31.37 -8.35 6.49
C TYR A 79 30.65 -8.86 7.74
N GLU A 80 29.44 -8.36 7.99
CA GLU A 80 28.60 -8.83 9.10
C GLU A 80 28.29 -10.33 8.99
N ASP A 81 28.05 -10.85 7.78
CA ASP A 81 27.80 -12.28 7.56
C ASP A 81 29.05 -13.16 7.76
N SER A 82 30.26 -12.58 7.64
CA SER A 82 31.53 -13.28 7.91
C SER A 82 31.97 -13.22 9.39
N VAL A 83 31.58 -12.16 10.10
CA VAL A 83 31.95 -11.91 11.51
C VAL A 83 30.87 -12.38 12.49
N ALA A 84 29.62 -12.51 12.04
CA ALA A 84 28.55 -13.08 12.84
C ALA A 84 28.90 -14.53 13.23
N ASP A 85 29.16 -14.72 14.52
CA ASP A 85 29.46 -16.01 15.10
C ASP A 85 28.36 -17.02 14.74
N THR A 86 28.77 -18.22 14.37
CA THR A 86 27.86 -19.34 14.07
C THR A 86 26.81 -19.57 15.16
N VAL A 87 27.15 -19.28 16.41
CA VAL A 87 26.25 -19.31 17.57
C VAL A 87 25.17 -18.22 17.49
N MET A 88 25.52 -17.01 17.03
CA MET A 88 24.57 -15.91 16.85
C MET A 88 23.61 -16.18 15.69
N LYS A 89 24.11 -16.76 14.59
CA LYS A 89 23.26 -17.22 13.48
C LYS A 89 22.29 -18.31 13.92
N ALA A 90 22.76 -19.29 14.69
CA ALA A 90 21.90 -20.35 15.24
C ALA A 90 20.83 -19.77 16.17
N LYS A 91 21.20 -18.81 17.02
CA LYS A 91 20.25 -18.11 17.91
C LYS A 91 19.22 -17.31 17.12
N LEU A 92 19.63 -16.57 16.09
CA LEU A 92 18.74 -15.82 15.21
C LEU A 92 17.75 -16.75 14.51
N VAL A 93 18.21 -17.89 13.99
CA VAL A 93 17.35 -18.90 13.37
C VAL A 93 16.34 -19.46 14.37
N LEU A 94 16.78 -19.80 15.59
CA LEU A 94 15.89 -20.28 16.65
C LEU A 94 14.86 -19.23 17.10
N GLU A 95 15.27 -17.96 17.18
CA GLU A 95 14.40 -16.85 17.55
C GLU A 95 13.38 -16.52 16.44
N SER A 96 13.78 -16.69 15.17
CA SER A 96 12.90 -16.52 14.00
C SER A 96 12.04 -17.75 13.68
N GLU A 97 12.28 -18.92 14.29
CA GLU A 97 11.52 -20.16 14.09
C GLU A 97 9.98 -19.96 14.18
N PRO A 98 9.43 -19.30 15.22
CA PRO A 98 7.98 -19.11 15.32
C PRO A 98 7.42 -18.25 14.17
N GLU A 99 8.17 -17.26 13.69
CA GLU A 99 7.75 -16.42 12.56
C GLU A 99 7.79 -17.21 11.25
N ILE A 100 8.85 -17.98 11.00
CA ILE A 100 8.98 -18.85 9.83
C ILE A 100 7.86 -19.90 9.82
N ARG A 101 7.56 -20.50 10.98
CA ARG A 101 6.48 -21.48 11.13
C ARG A 101 5.10 -20.84 10.90
N SER A 102 4.90 -19.60 11.35
CA SER A 102 3.69 -18.82 11.07
C SER A 102 3.54 -18.54 9.58
N MET A 103 4.60 -18.09 8.90
CA MET A 103 4.60 -17.89 7.44
C MET A 103 4.32 -19.19 6.68
N LEU A 104 4.89 -20.31 7.12
CA LEU A 104 4.63 -21.61 6.49
C LEU A 104 3.15 -22.01 6.61
N ASN A 105 2.56 -21.86 7.80
CA ASN A 105 1.14 -22.12 8.01
C ASN A 105 0.27 -21.20 7.14
N GLN A 106 0.64 -19.91 7.02
CA GLN A 106 -0.06 -18.97 6.16
C GLN A 106 0.05 -19.38 4.68
N LEU A 107 1.23 -19.84 4.24
CA LEU A 107 1.45 -20.34 2.89
C LEU A 107 0.60 -21.59 2.62
N ASP A 108 0.53 -22.53 3.54
CA ASP A 108 -0.31 -23.73 3.42
C ASP A 108 -1.81 -23.36 3.38
N THR A 109 -2.25 -22.39 4.18
CA THR A 109 -3.62 -21.88 4.10
C THR A 109 -3.89 -21.20 2.76
N LEU A 110 -2.92 -20.48 2.21
CA LEU A 110 -3.05 -19.84 0.90
C LEU A 110 -3.13 -20.90 -0.20
N ASN A 111 -2.27 -21.92 -0.15
CA ASN A 111 -2.22 -22.99 -1.15
C ASN A 111 -3.51 -23.82 -1.15
N THR A 112 -4.07 -24.11 0.03
CA THR A 112 -5.39 -24.74 0.16
C THR A 112 -6.52 -23.83 -0.31
N MET A 113 -6.44 -22.52 -0.09
CA MET A 113 -7.40 -21.57 -0.65
C MET A 113 -7.29 -21.44 -2.17
N ASP A 114 -6.09 -21.49 -2.74
CA ASP A 114 -5.84 -21.42 -4.18
C ASP A 114 -6.50 -22.58 -4.92
N THR A 115 -6.42 -23.79 -4.37
CA THR A 115 -7.18 -24.95 -4.90
C THR A 115 -8.71 -24.75 -4.88
N ASN A 116 -9.24 -23.94 -3.96
CA ASN A 116 -10.67 -23.62 -3.88
C ASN A 116 -11.05 -22.35 -4.68
N LEU A 117 -10.09 -21.48 -4.98
CA LEU A 117 -10.25 -20.31 -5.83
C LEU A 117 -10.09 -20.63 -7.33
N SER A 118 -9.86 -21.90 -7.68
CA SER A 118 -9.90 -22.35 -9.08
C SER A 118 -11.16 -21.78 -9.75
N PRO A 119 -11.04 -21.05 -10.87
CA PRO A 119 -12.12 -20.24 -11.42
C PRO A 119 -13.28 -21.06 -12.00
N GLU A 120 -13.18 -22.39 -12.04
CA GLU A 120 -14.18 -23.26 -12.68
C GLU A 120 -15.59 -23.17 -12.07
N PRO A 121 -15.80 -23.26 -10.74
CA PRO A 121 -17.13 -23.13 -10.14
C PRO A 121 -17.69 -21.70 -10.22
N TYR A 122 -16.80 -20.69 -10.24
CA TYR A 122 -17.19 -19.29 -10.26
C TYR A 122 -17.49 -18.77 -11.67
N LYS A 123 -16.96 -19.42 -12.71
CA LYS A 123 -17.20 -19.07 -14.11
C LYS A 123 -18.64 -19.28 -14.55
N ASP A 124 -19.35 -20.22 -13.93
CA ASP A 124 -20.75 -20.55 -14.25
C ASP A 124 -21.78 -19.74 -13.47
N ILE A 125 -21.36 -18.86 -12.56
CA ILE A 125 -22.27 -18.00 -11.78
C ILE A 125 -23.16 -17.11 -12.67
N PRO A 126 -22.65 -16.44 -13.72
CA PRO A 126 -23.50 -15.66 -14.62
C PRO A 126 -24.57 -16.51 -15.31
N ASN A 127 -24.21 -17.71 -15.75
CA ASN A 127 -25.14 -18.66 -16.37
C ASN A 127 -26.22 -19.14 -15.38
N LEU A 128 -25.85 -19.39 -14.13
CA LEU A 128 -26.78 -19.78 -13.07
C LEU A 128 -27.71 -18.63 -12.70
N SER A 129 -27.20 -17.40 -12.62
CA SER A 129 -27.99 -16.19 -12.37
C SER A 129 -29.02 -15.96 -13.47
N GLU A 130 -28.64 -16.14 -14.74
CA GLU A 130 -29.58 -16.00 -15.85
C GLU A 130 -30.67 -17.07 -15.83
N LYS A 131 -30.32 -18.33 -15.52
CA LYS A 131 -31.29 -19.42 -15.35
C LYS A 131 -32.24 -19.12 -14.19
N LEU A 132 -31.72 -18.68 -13.04
CA LEU A 132 -32.52 -18.34 -11.88
C LEU A 132 -33.49 -17.19 -12.18
N ARG A 133 -33.05 -16.16 -12.92
CA ARG A 133 -33.91 -15.07 -13.37
C ARG A 133 -35.06 -15.58 -14.24
N LYS A 134 -34.77 -16.46 -15.22
CA LYS A 134 -35.79 -17.09 -16.06
C LYS A 134 -36.80 -17.90 -15.25
N TYR A 135 -36.34 -18.70 -14.29
CA TYR A 135 -37.23 -19.44 -13.39
C TYR A 135 -38.06 -18.50 -12.51
N SER A 136 -37.47 -17.43 -11.99
CA SER A 136 -38.20 -16.43 -11.21
C SER A 136 -39.30 -15.76 -12.01
N GLU A 137 -39.05 -15.44 -13.28
CA GLU A 137 -40.05 -14.87 -14.18
C GLU A 137 -41.19 -15.86 -14.44
N GLN A 138 -40.86 -17.13 -14.71
CA GLN A 138 -41.85 -18.20 -14.89
C GLN A 138 -42.71 -18.41 -13.65
N ILE A 139 -42.12 -18.42 -12.45
CA ILE A 139 -42.85 -18.59 -11.19
C ILE A 139 -43.83 -17.42 -10.96
N ILE A 140 -43.40 -16.19 -11.25
CA ILE A 140 -44.28 -15.01 -11.13
C ILE A 140 -45.45 -15.11 -12.11
N GLN A 141 -45.18 -15.54 -13.35
CA GLN A 141 -46.22 -15.73 -14.36
C GLN A 141 -47.21 -16.82 -13.94
N GLU A 142 -46.74 -18.01 -13.54
CA GLU A 142 -47.60 -19.10 -13.08
C GLU A 142 -48.40 -18.70 -11.84
N SER A 143 -47.81 -17.97 -10.90
CA SER A 143 -48.53 -17.46 -9.72
C SER A 143 -49.68 -16.53 -10.11
N THR A 144 -49.45 -15.65 -11.10
CA THR A 144 -50.47 -14.71 -11.59
C THR A 144 -51.60 -15.46 -12.32
N GLU A 145 -51.24 -16.44 -13.15
CA GLU A 145 -52.21 -17.29 -13.84
C GLU A 145 -53.04 -18.12 -12.85
N PHE A 146 -52.38 -18.67 -11.82
CA PHE A 146 -53.04 -19.42 -10.75
C PHE A 146 -54.04 -18.55 -9.97
N GLU A 147 -53.66 -17.33 -9.59
CA GLU A 147 -54.59 -16.39 -8.96
C GLU A 147 -55.78 -16.06 -9.86
N GLY A 148 -55.56 -15.85 -11.16
CA GLY A 148 -56.61 -15.60 -12.14
C GLY A 148 -57.57 -16.80 -12.33
N VAL A 149 -57.05 -18.02 -12.34
CA VAL A 149 -57.87 -19.25 -12.34
C VAL A 149 -58.65 -19.38 -11.03
N ASN A 150 -58.00 -19.19 -9.89
CA ASN A 150 -58.62 -19.30 -8.58
C ASN A 150 -59.76 -18.28 -8.40
N ALA A 151 -59.57 -17.05 -8.85
CA ALA A 151 -60.61 -16.02 -8.85
C ALA A 151 -61.81 -16.41 -9.72
N ARG A 152 -61.57 -16.99 -10.92
CA ARG A 152 -62.65 -17.50 -11.79
C ARG A 152 -63.40 -18.66 -11.15
N THR A 153 -62.69 -19.61 -10.55
CA THR A 153 -63.31 -20.74 -9.84
C THR A 153 -64.16 -20.27 -8.66
N ARG A 154 -63.68 -19.29 -7.88
CA ARG A 154 -64.48 -18.67 -6.81
C ARG A 154 -65.75 -18.03 -7.33
N ARG A 155 -65.66 -17.23 -8.41
CA ARG A 155 -66.86 -16.62 -9.02
C ARG A 155 -67.87 -17.67 -9.48
N ILE A 156 -67.43 -18.72 -10.16
CA ILE A 156 -68.32 -19.82 -10.58
C ILE A 156 -68.95 -20.49 -9.36
N SER A 157 -68.19 -20.70 -8.28
CA SER A 157 -68.73 -21.26 -7.04
C SER A 157 -69.77 -20.36 -6.39
N GLU A 158 -69.57 -19.04 -6.40
CA GLU A 158 -70.51 -18.04 -5.90
C GLU A 158 -71.78 -17.99 -6.75
N ASP A 159 -71.64 -17.98 -8.08
CA ASP A 159 -72.74 -18.00 -9.05
C ASP A 159 -73.57 -19.28 -8.89
N PHE A 160 -72.92 -20.44 -8.75
CA PHE A 160 -73.59 -21.72 -8.53
C PHE A 160 -74.35 -21.73 -7.20
N ASN A 161 -73.74 -21.24 -6.12
CA ASN A 161 -74.40 -21.14 -4.83
C ASN A 161 -75.62 -20.20 -4.88
N SER A 162 -75.49 -19.04 -5.54
CA SER A 162 -76.60 -18.11 -5.77
C SER A 162 -77.73 -18.77 -6.56
N ALA A 163 -77.40 -19.45 -7.66
CA ALA A 163 -78.36 -20.19 -8.47
C ALA A 163 -79.09 -21.26 -7.64
N MET A 164 -78.37 -22.02 -6.81
CA MET A 164 -78.96 -23.02 -5.93
C MET A 164 -79.93 -22.41 -4.93
N ILE A 165 -79.57 -21.29 -4.28
CA ILE A 165 -80.47 -20.57 -3.36
C ILE A 165 -81.73 -20.10 -4.08
N THR A 166 -81.60 -19.59 -5.32
CA THR A 166 -82.78 -19.18 -6.10
C THR A 166 -83.65 -20.37 -6.50
N PHE A 167 -83.04 -21.51 -6.81
CA PHE A 167 -83.72 -22.74 -7.15
C PHE A 167 -84.50 -23.30 -5.95
N ASP A 168 -83.86 -23.35 -4.78
CA ASP A 168 -84.52 -23.75 -3.52
C ASP A 168 -85.70 -22.84 -3.20
N ARG A 169 -85.54 -21.52 -3.38
CA ARG A 169 -86.65 -20.56 -3.24
C ARG A 169 -87.78 -20.83 -4.23
N ALA A 170 -87.48 -21.12 -5.49
CA ALA A 170 -88.48 -21.41 -6.51
C ALA A 170 -89.25 -22.70 -6.18
N ILE A 171 -88.55 -23.77 -5.75
CA ILE A 171 -89.19 -25.01 -5.30
C ILE A 171 -90.09 -24.77 -4.09
N ASN A 172 -89.63 -23.99 -3.10
CA ASN A 172 -90.44 -23.68 -1.93
C ASN A 172 -91.69 -22.88 -2.30
N LEU A 173 -91.58 -21.92 -3.22
CA LEU A 173 -92.72 -21.16 -3.72
C LEU A 173 -93.73 -22.06 -4.45
N ILE A 174 -93.25 -22.96 -5.32
CA ILE A 174 -94.10 -23.93 -6.03
C ILE A 174 -94.78 -24.85 -5.01
N THR A 175 -94.05 -25.34 -4.01
CA THR A 175 -94.60 -26.19 -2.95
C THR A 175 -95.66 -25.47 -2.13
N SER A 176 -95.43 -24.20 -1.79
CA SER A 176 -96.41 -23.37 -1.08
C SER A 176 -97.68 -23.18 -1.91
N HIS A 177 -97.56 -22.85 -3.19
CA HIS A 177 -98.72 -22.73 -4.09
C HIS A 177 -99.45 -24.06 -4.29
N LEU A 178 -98.72 -25.19 -4.35
CA LEU A 178 -99.34 -26.51 -4.40
C LEU A 178 -100.16 -26.78 -3.12
N SER A 179 -99.61 -26.47 -1.95
CA SER A 179 -100.30 -26.61 -0.65
C SER A 179 -101.56 -25.75 -0.58
N GLU A 180 -101.51 -24.50 -1.03
CA GLU A 180 -102.68 -23.61 -1.09
C GLU A 180 -103.79 -24.18 -2.00
N ILE A 181 -103.42 -24.73 -3.15
CA ILE A 181 -104.36 -25.38 -4.08
C ILE A 181 -104.95 -26.66 -3.46
N GLU A 182 -104.15 -27.45 -2.76
CA GLU A 182 -104.62 -28.66 -2.06
C GLU A 182 -105.60 -28.31 -0.93
N GLU A 183 -105.34 -27.28 -0.14
CA GLU A 183 -106.25 -26.78 0.91
C GLU A 183 -107.57 -26.23 0.32
N ALA A 184 -107.50 -25.46 -0.76
CA ALA A 184 -108.68 -24.99 -1.50
C ALA A 184 -109.48 -26.15 -2.13
N GLY A 185 -108.80 -27.23 -2.51
CA GLY A 185 -109.41 -28.45 -3.01
C GLY A 185 -110.10 -29.28 -1.91
N ASN A 186 -109.51 -29.34 -0.71
CA ASN A 186 -110.06 -30.07 0.43
C ASN A 186 -111.28 -29.35 1.06
N THR A 187 -111.25 -28.02 1.17
CA THR A 187 -112.39 -27.24 1.67
C THR A 187 -113.64 -27.39 0.78
N LYS A 188 -113.48 -27.48 -0.54
CA LYS A 188 -114.57 -27.79 -1.48
C LYS A 188 -115.12 -29.22 -1.39
N LYS A 189 -114.34 -30.18 -0.88
CA LYS A 189 -114.84 -31.54 -0.63
C LYS A 189 -115.65 -31.62 0.66
N ILE A 190 -115.20 -30.93 1.72
CA ILE A 190 -115.92 -30.86 2.99
C ILE A 190 -117.28 -30.19 2.83
N ASP A 191 -117.37 -29.12 2.02
CA ASP A 191 -118.65 -28.42 1.74
C ASP A 191 -119.65 -29.28 0.92
N LYS A 192 -119.19 -30.40 0.35
CA LYS A 192 -120.02 -31.36 -0.38
C LYS A 192 -120.49 -32.54 0.45
N ASP A 193 -119.92 -32.73 1.65
CA ASP A 193 -120.22 -33.82 2.57
C ASP A 193 -121.09 -33.36 3.78
N ILE A 194 -121.56 -32.09 3.81
CA ILE A 194 -122.47 -31.53 4.84
C ILE A 194 -123.85 -31.17 4.25
N ASP A 195 -124.31 -31.86 3.21
CA ASP A 195 -125.71 -31.85 2.74
C ASP A 195 -126.30 -33.28 2.78
#